data_AF-S9QPS2-F1
#
_entry.id   AF-S9QPS2-F1
#
_cell.length_a   1.000
_cell.length_b   1.000
_cell.length_c   1.000
_cell.angle_alpha   90.00
_cell.angle_beta   90.00
_cell.angle_gamma   90.00
#
_symmetry.space_group_name_H-M   'P 1'
#
loop_
_entity.id
_entity.type
_entity.pdbx_description
1 polymer ?
#
loop_
_entity_poly.entity_id
_entity_poly.type
_entity_poly.pdbx_seq_one_letter_code
_entity_poly.pdbx_strand_id
1 'polypeptide(L)'
;MDKPGNDSPRVMRKHAAGFPLEGHPMAAKSPRKKAVSASTTTRRPRRKKAEPASKGLTPAEVVSEAHAPETELVQGILADGGQVVGLYRDPLGAHTVVLAALPIDKVEPTPYQRDVSEPHVKRLASAMERLDRFLDPIIAIRKEGRYWTPNGNHRLQASKLLGGKAIMALVLPEEDVAYQILALNTEKAHNLKERSLEVIRMHRGLTGARAGRETDFAHLFEEPAFLTLGAAYEKRPRFSGGAYHPFVKRAEAFLPLPMPEALAVREARADRLLELDDTVAGVVDALKARGLQSPYLKNFVVARINFLRFKKEGPVEFEPTLTRMLSSARKFNLDKVNREDLGRMSGPLLGSEETE
;
A
#
# COMPACT_ATOMS: atom_id res chain seq x y z
N MET A 1 38.75 92.30 5.09
CA MET A 1 38.22 91.99 6.43
C MET A 1 37.87 90.52 6.45
N ASP A 2 38.57 89.82 7.35
CA ASP A 2 38.34 88.50 7.98
C ASP A 2 38.25 87.20 7.16
N LYS A 3 39.39 86.47 7.26
CA LYS A 3 39.56 85.01 7.32
C LYS A 3 39.05 84.45 8.68
N PRO A 4 39.11 83.13 8.96
CA PRO A 4 38.95 81.93 8.11
C PRO A 4 38.06 80.85 8.76
N GLY A 5 37.73 79.78 8.01
CA GLY A 5 37.20 78.53 8.55
C GLY A 5 37.78 77.32 7.79
N ASN A 6 38.47 76.45 8.52
CA ASN A 6 39.11 75.21 8.09
C ASN A 6 38.14 74.04 8.28
N ASP A 7 37.99 73.13 7.31
CA ASP A 7 38.40 71.71 7.44
C ASP A 7 37.95 70.83 6.24
N SER A 8 38.97 70.34 5.53
CA SER A 8 39.27 68.97 5.10
C SER A 8 38.24 68.04 4.41
N PRO A 9 38.68 67.18 3.47
CA PRO A 9 37.91 66.81 2.28
C PRO A 9 37.55 65.32 2.19
N ARG A 10 36.51 64.97 1.41
CA ARG A 10 36.20 63.58 1.03
C ARG A 10 36.21 63.43 -0.50
N VAL A 11 37.21 62.71 -0.96
CA VAL A 11 37.65 62.56 -2.36
C VAL A 11 36.58 61.88 -3.22
N MET A 12 36.22 62.55 -4.31
CA MET A 12 35.48 62.00 -5.44
C MET A 12 36.42 61.46 -6.53
N ARG A 13 35.90 60.43 -7.20
CA ARG A 13 36.32 59.80 -8.46
C ARG A 13 36.86 60.76 -9.54
N LYS A 14 37.80 60.27 -10.35
CA LYS A 14 37.77 60.17 -11.84
C LYS A 14 39.17 59.70 -12.32
N HIS A 15 39.29 58.53 -12.95
CA HIS A 15 39.16 58.21 -14.38
C HIS A 15 40.43 58.46 -15.23
N ALA A 16 40.59 57.54 -16.20
CA ALA A 16 41.50 57.48 -17.35
C ALA A 16 42.87 56.83 -17.07
N ALA A 17 43.13 55.58 -17.47
CA ALA A 17 43.26 54.98 -18.82
C ALA A 17 44.66 55.17 -19.43
N GLY A 18 45.39 54.05 -19.56
CA GLY A 18 46.69 53.93 -20.23
C GLY A 18 47.24 52.50 -20.08
N PHE A 19 47.24 51.75 -21.19
CA PHE A 19 47.83 50.40 -21.41
C PHE A 19 49.38 50.44 -21.37
N PRO A 20 50.13 49.32 -21.57
CA PRO A 20 49.88 47.87 -21.44
C PRO A 20 51.00 47.16 -20.61
N LEU A 21 50.97 45.82 -20.48
CA LEU A 21 52.07 44.90 -20.82
C LEU A 21 51.93 43.52 -20.13
N GLU A 22 52.55 42.54 -20.76
CA GLU A 22 52.45 41.09 -20.67
C GLU A 22 52.56 40.46 -19.26
N GLY A 23 51.96 39.29 -19.09
CA GLY A 23 52.28 38.38 -17.99
C GLY A 23 51.19 37.36 -17.68
N HIS A 24 51.56 36.08 -17.72
CA HIS A 24 50.76 34.90 -17.36
C HIS A 24 49.65 35.10 -16.30
N PRO A 25 48.41 34.62 -16.53
CA PRO A 25 47.46 34.48 -15.44
C PRO A 25 47.58 33.11 -14.78
N MET A 26 48.20 33.13 -13.59
CA MET A 26 47.74 32.35 -12.45
C MET A 26 46.26 32.67 -12.15
N ALA A 27 45.50 31.62 -11.82
CA ALA A 27 44.27 31.63 -11.02
C ALA A 27 43.18 32.69 -11.33
N ALA A 28 42.28 32.38 -12.27
CA ALA A 28 40.96 32.99 -12.31
C ALA A 28 39.93 32.10 -11.57
N LYS A 29 39.54 32.54 -10.37
CA LYS A 29 38.32 32.08 -9.69
C LYS A 29 37.13 32.36 -10.60
N SER A 30 36.59 31.31 -11.21
CA SER A 30 35.31 31.38 -11.91
C SER A 30 34.16 31.60 -10.91
N PRO A 31 33.15 32.40 -11.29
CA PRO A 31 32.07 32.80 -10.41
C PRO A 31 31.22 31.59 -10.02
N ARG A 32 30.88 31.49 -8.73
CA ARG A 32 29.89 30.56 -8.18
C ARG A 32 28.62 30.63 -9.04
N LYS A 33 28.42 29.64 -9.90
CA LYS A 33 27.10 29.34 -10.47
C LYS A 33 26.19 29.03 -9.28
N LYS A 34 25.14 29.86 -9.14
CA LYS A 34 24.06 29.66 -8.18
C LYS A 34 23.59 28.22 -8.29
N ALA A 35 23.72 27.50 -7.17
CA ALA A 35 23.16 26.18 -7.02
C ALA A 35 21.67 26.25 -7.33
N VAL A 36 21.25 25.42 -8.29
CA VAL A 36 19.84 25.22 -8.62
C VAL A 36 19.20 24.65 -7.37
N SER A 37 18.25 25.41 -6.81
CA SER A 37 17.52 25.08 -5.61
C SER A 37 16.94 23.67 -5.71
N ALA A 38 17.30 22.83 -4.73
CA ALA A 38 16.72 21.52 -4.52
C ALA A 38 15.19 21.63 -4.61
N SER A 39 14.58 20.81 -5.47
CA SER A 39 13.14 20.64 -5.52
C SER A 39 12.70 20.05 -4.19
N THR A 40 12.27 20.92 -3.29
CA THR A 40 11.50 20.54 -2.12
C THR A 40 10.27 19.81 -2.64
N THR A 41 10.24 18.49 -2.47
CA THR A 41 9.04 17.70 -2.67
C THR A 41 7.98 18.32 -1.76
N THR A 42 7.08 19.09 -2.34
CA THR A 42 5.99 19.75 -1.64
C THR A 42 5.20 18.65 -0.96
N ARG A 43 5.30 18.61 0.37
CA ARG A 43 4.46 17.77 1.22
C ARG A 43 3.03 18.04 0.78
N ARG A 44 2.35 17.03 0.20
CA ARG A 44 0.96 17.16 -0.22
C ARG A 44 0.18 17.83 0.91
N PRO A 45 -0.56 18.92 0.65
CA PRO A 45 -1.29 19.61 1.69
C PRO A 45 -2.17 18.60 2.41
N ARG A 46 -2.10 18.56 3.75
CA ARG A 46 -3.03 17.78 4.56
C ARG A 46 -4.43 18.15 4.08
N ARG A 47 -5.25 17.16 3.71
CA ARG A 47 -6.65 17.37 3.35
C ARG A 47 -7.28 18.23 4.44
N LYS A 48 -7.76 19.42 4.08
CA LYS A 48 -8.50 20.28 4.98
C LYS A 48 -9.69 19.46 5.48
N LYS A 49 -9.88 19.40 6.80
CA LYS A 49 -11.03 18.70 7.39
C LYS A 49 -12.30 19.34 6.80
N ALA A 50 -13.20 18.53 6.26
CA ALA A 50 -14.48 19.03 5.79
C ALA A 50 -15.27 19.60 6.98
N GLU A 51 -16.06 20.63 6.73
CA GLU A 51 -16.98 21.17 7.75
C GLU A 51 -17.97 20.06 8.18
N PRO A 52 -18.35 19.97 9.47
CA PRO A 52 -19.36 19.01 9.92
C PRO A 52 -20.66 19.15 9.13
N ALA A 53 -21.31 18.02 8.82
CA ALA A 53 -22.58 17.97 8.08
C ALA A 53 -22.59 18.71 6.72
N SER A 54 -21.43 18.92 6.07
CA SER A 54 -21.31 19.71 4.84
C SER A 54 -21.31 18.91 3.54
N LYS A 55 -21.35 17.57 3.61
CA LYS A 55 -21.21 16.70 2.44
C LYS A 55 -22.20 15.55 2.48
N GLY A 56 -22.80 15.26 1.33
CA GLY A 56 -23.70 14.13 1.12
C GLY A 56 -25.17 14.51 1.23
N LEU A 57 -26.01 13.48 1.20
CA LEU A 57 -27.46 13.58 1.34
C LEU A 57 -27.86 13.58 2.81
N THR A 58 -28.95 14.29 3.12
CA THR A 58 -29.67 14.14 4.38
C THR A 58 -30.43 12.81 4.43
N PRO A 59 -30.85 12.32 5.61
CA PRO A 59 -31.63 11.09 5.72
C PRO A 59 -32.92 11.09 4.88
N ALA A 60 -33.60 12.23 4.75
CA ALA A 60 -34.79 12.34 3.91
C ALA A 60 -34.47 12.25 2.41
N GLU A 61 -33.33 12.79 1.98
CA GLU A 61 -32.88 12.75 0.59
C GLU A 61 -32.36 11.37 0.16
N VAL A 62 -31.92 10.54 1.12
CA VAL A 62 -31.50 9.14 0.88
C VAL A 62 -32.66 8.29 0.36
N VAL A 63 -33.89 8.57 0.82
CA VAL A 63 -35.10 7.80 0.50
C VAL A 63 -36.05 8.52 -0.47
N SER A 64 -35.62 9.65 -1.06
CA SER A 64 -36.49 10.41 -1.94
C SER A 64 -36.70 9.73 -3.30
N GLU A 65 -37.92 9.80 -3.83
CA GLU A 65 -38.32 9.21 -5.13
C GLU A 65 -37.67 9.89 -6.36
N ALA A 66 -36.78 10.86 -6.14
CA ALA A 66 -36.15 11.67 -7.19
C ALA A 66 -35.18 10.88 -8.09
N HIS A 67 -34.99 9.58 -7.84
CA HIS A 67 -34.14 8.71 -8.65
C HIS A 67 -34.96 7.55 -9.21
N ALA A 68 -35.05 7.47 -10.54
CA ALA A 68 -35.75 6.38 -11.20
C ALA A 68 -35.10 5.03 -10.84
N PRO A 69 -35.88 3.97 -10.57
CA PRO A 69 -35.33 2.66 -10.30
C PRO A 69 -34.55 2.19 -11.52
N GLU A 70 -33.35 1.68 -11.30
CA GLU A 70 -32.63 0.91 -12.32
C GLU A 70 -33.39 -0.37 -12.61
N THR A 71 -34.34 -0.23 -13.53
CA THR A 71 -35.38 -1.23 -13.82
C THR A 71 -34.72 -2.53 -14.27
N GLU A 72 -33.63 -2.45 -15.04
CA GLU A 72 -32.89 -3.62 -15.50
C GLU A 72 -32.26 -4.43 -14.35
N LEU A 73 -31.63 -3.77 -13.38
CA LEU A 73 -31.03 -4.46 -12.24
C LEU A 73 -32.10 -5.12 -11.37
N VAL A 74 -33.19 -4.40 -11.09
CA VAL A 74 -34.33 -4.93 -10.31
C VAL A 74 -34.96 -6.13 -11.01
N GLN A 75 -35.26 -6.02 -12.30
CA GLN A 75 -35.82 -7.13 -13.08
C GLN A 75 -34.84 -8.30 -13.18
N GLY A 76 -33.54 -8.03 -13.34
CA GLY A 76 -32.50 -9.03 -13.31
C GLY A 76 -32.46 -9.80 -11.98
N ILE A 77 -32.58 -9.11 -10.85
CA ILE A 77 -32.63 -9.73 -9.52
C ILE A 77 -33.84 -10.67 -9.38
N LEU A 78 -35.01 -10.21 -9.81
CA LEU A 78 -36.24 -11.01 -9.76
C LEU A 78 -36.16 -12.24 -10.69
N ALA A 79 -35.67 -12.04 -11.92
CA ALA A 79 -35.48 -13.12 -12.90
C ALA A 79 -34.48 -14.18 -12.41
N ASP A 80 -33.50 -13.78 -11.59
CA ASP A 80 -32.55 -14.69 -10.99
C ASP A 80 -33.08 -15.44 -9.76
N GLY A 81 -34.32 -15.17 -9.32
CA GLY A 81 -34.94 -15.77 -8.14
C GLY A 81 -34.64 -15.04 -6.84
N GLY A 82 -34.04 -13.84 -6.91
CA GLY A 82 -33.90 -12.94 -5.77
C GLY A 82 -35.18 -12.13 -5.50
N GLN A 83 -35.17 -11.40 -4.40
CA GLN A 83 -36.25 -10.49 -4.00
C GLN A 83 -35.69 -9.13 -3.61
N VAL A 84 -36.24 -8.07 -4.17
CA VAL A 84 -35.87 -6.69 -3.81
C VAL A 84 -36.66 -6.28 -2.56
N VAL A 85 -35.95 -5.85 -1.53
CA VAL A 85 -36.52 -5.37 -0.26
C VAL A 85 -36.72 -3.85 -0.31
N GLY A 86 -35.81 -3.12 -0.93
CA GLY A 86 -35.90 -1.67 -1.06
C GLY A 86 -34.76 -1.08 -1.87
N LEU A 87 -34.91 0.18 -2.25
CA LEU A 87 -33.89 0.97 -2.93
C LEU A 87 -33.62 2.23 -2.09
N TYR A 88 -32.37 2.66 -2.06
CA TYR A 88 -31.98 3.92 -1.45
C TYR A 88 -30.78 4.53 -2.18
N ARG A 89 -30.49 5.80 -1.90
CA ARG A 89 -29.33 6.51 -2.44
C ARG A 89 -28.21 6.51 -1.43
N ASP A 90 -27.01 6.07 -1.82
CA ASP A 90 -25.82 6.15 -0.98
C ASP A 90 -25.64 7.58 -0.45
N PRO A 91 -25.51 7.78 0.87
CA PRO A 91 -25.52 9.12 1.45
C PRO A 91 -24.33 9.97 1.05
N LEU A 92 -23.24 9.40 0.53
CA LEU A 92 -22.04 10.16 0.17
C LEU A 92 -22.08 10.62 -1.29
N GLY A 93 -22.36 9.71 -2.22
CA GLY A 93 -22.31 9.96 -3.66
C GLY A 93 -23.67 10.01 -4.35
N ALA A 94 -24.75 9.71 -3.62
CA ALA A 94 -26.12 9.65 -4.12
C ALA A 94 -26.39 8.57 -5.18
N HIS A 95 -25.49 7.58 -5.30
CA HIS A 95 -25.62 6.40 -6.17
C HIS A 95 -26.74 5.48 -5.70
N THR A 96 -27.41 4.81 -6.62
CA THR A 96 -28.46 3.84 -6.30
C THR A 96 -27.87 2.60 -5.63
N VAL A 97 -28.51 2.15 -4.56
CA VAL A 97 -28.22 0.87 -3.92
C VAL A 97 -29.50 0.08 -3.77
N VAL A 98 -29.49 -1.18 -4.20
CA VAL A 98 -30.63 -2.09 -4.08
C VAL A 98 -30.40 -3.03 -2.91
N LEU A 99 -31.22 -2.96 -1.87
CA LEU A 99 -31.25 -3.96 -0.81
C LEU A 99 -32.08 -5.16 -1.30
N ALA A 100 -31.45 -6.34 -1.38
CA ALA A 100 -32.09 -7.54 -1.88
C ALA A 100 -31.74 -8.79 -1.07
N ALA A 101 -32.66 -9.75 -1.06
CA ALA A 101 -32.40 -11.13 -0.67
C ALA A 101 -32.05 -11.94 -1.92
N LEU A 102 -30.86 -12.54 -1.95
CA LEU A 102 -30.35 -13.28 -3.10
C LEU A 102 -30.30 -14.79 -2.83
N PRO A 103 -30.55 -15.66 -3.83
CA PRO A 103 -30.28 -17.10 -3.71
C PRO A 103 -28.81 -17.32 -3.41
N ILE A 104 -28.49 -18.00 -2.30
CA ILE A 104 -27.10 -18.06 -1.80
C ILE A 104 -26.15 -18.79 -2.76
N ASP A 105 -26.69 -19.69 -3.58
CA ASP A 105 -26.00 -20.52 -4.57
C ASP A 105 -25.60 -19.71 -5.81
N LYS A 106 -26.27 -18.59 -6.07
CA LYS A 106 -25.90 -17.62 -7.11
C LYS A 106 -24.87 -16.58 -6.66
N VAL A 107 -24.52 -16.56 -5.37
CA VAL A 107 -23.51 -15.63 -4.83
C VAL A 107 -22.15 -16.31 -4.72
N GLU A 108 -21.15 -15.66 -5.30
CA GLU A 108 -19.76 -16.12 -5.35
C GLU A 108 -18.77 -14.98 -5.02
N PRO A 109 -17.59 -15.30 -4.45
CA PRO A 109 -16.57 -14.29 -4.22
C PRO A 109 -16.07 -13.70 -5.53
N THR A 110 -15.57 -12.46 -5.49
CA THR A 110 -14.85 -11.91 -6.65
C THR A 110 -13.56 -12.72 -6.91
N PRO A 111 -13.12 -12.89 -8.17
CA PRO A 111 -11.95 -13.72 -8.51
C PRO A 111 -10.63 -13.28 -7.85
N TYR A 112 -10.51 -12.01 -7.47
CA TYR A 112 -9.31 -11.40 -6.90
C TYR A 112 -9.36 -11.26 -5.37
N GLN A 113 -10.40 -11.79 -4.72
CA GLN A 113 -10.50 -11.73 -3.28
C GLN A 113 -9.46 -12.59 -2.56
N ARG A 114 -9.23 -12.22 -1.32
CA ARG A 114 -8.41 -12.98 -0.39
C ARG A 114 -8.99 -14.37 -0.13
N ASP A 115 -8.08 -15.33 0.08
CA ASP A 115 -8.41 -16.66 0.58
C ASP A 115 -9.15 -16.60 1.92
N VAL A 116 -10.27 -17.31 1.98
CA VAL A 116 -11.11 -17.35 3.17
C VAL A 116 -10.35 -18.05 4.31
N SER A 117 -10.43 -17.48 5.50
CA SER A 117 -9.88 -18.09 6.71
C SER A 117 -10.91 -19.03 7.32
N GLU A 118 -10.71 -20.34 7.17
CA GLU A 118 -11.61 -21.37 7.72
C GLU A 118 -11.87 -21.19 9.23
N PRO A 119 -10.86 -20.91 10.10
CA PRO A 119 -11.11 -20.62 11.51
C PRO A 119 -11.95 -19.36 11.75
N HIS A 120 -11.88 -18.37 10.86
CA HIS A 120 -12.71 -17.17 10.96
C HIS A 120 -14.15 -17.48 10.55
N VAL A 121 -14.35 -18.25 9.48
CA VAL A 121 -15.68 -18.71 9.05
C VAL A 121 -16.37 -19.51 10.15
N LYS A 122 -15.70 -20.50 10.74
CA LYS A 122 -16.29 -21.33 11.82
C LYS A 122 -16.70 -20.49 13.03
N ARG A 123 -15.86 -19.52 13.43
CA ARG A 123 -16.20 -18.59 14.53
C ARG A 123 -17.39 -17.70 14.19
N LEU A 124 -17.45 -17.19 12.97
CA LEU A 124 -18.55 -16.36 12.51
C LEU A 124 -19.86 -17.16 12.43
N ALA A 125 -19.82 -18.37 11.86
CA ALA A 125 -20.97 -19.27 11.82
C ALA A 125 -21.49 -19.59 13.22
N SER A 126 -20.61 -19.94 14.17
CA SER A 126 -21.01 -20.18 15.57
C SER A 126 -21.61 -18.95 16.24
N ALA A 127 -21.10 -17.75 15.94
CA ALA A 127 -21.67 -16.51 16.47
C ALA A 127 -23.05 -16.22 15.88
N MET A 128 -23.23 -16.42 14.57
CA MET A 128 -24.51 -16.26 13.88
C MET A 128 -25.56 -17.26 14.37
N GLU A 129 -25.16 -18.52 14.57
CA GLU A 129 -26.02 -19.58 15.11
C GLU A 129 -26.45 -19.26 16.55
N ARG A 130 -25.51 -18.84 17.40
CA ARG A 130 -25.81 -18.46 18.79
C ARG A 130 -26.74 -17.26 18.89
N LEU A 131 -26.59 -16.28 18.00
CA LEU A 131 -27.45 -15.09 17.96
C LEU A 131 -28.75 -15.32 17.19
N ASP A 132 -28.84 -16.40 16.41
CA ASP A 132 -29.91 -16.67 15.44
C ASP A 132 -30.14 -15.48 14.48
N ARG A 133 -29.07 -14.82 14.04
CA ARG A 133 -29.15 -13.61 13.21
C ARG A 133 -27.97 -13.47 12.25
N PHE A 134 -28.25 -12.92 11.07
CA PHE A 134 -27.23 -12.51 10.08
C PHE A 134 -26.81 -11.03 10.24
N LEU A 135 -27.80 -10.13 10.36
CA LEU A 135 -27.72 -8.68 10.60
C LEU A 135 -27.00 -7.80 9.56
N ASP A 136 -25.88 -8.25 9.00
CA ASP A 136 -25.01 -7.40 8.17
C ASP A 136 -24.99 -7.87 6.70
N PRO A 137 -25.73 -7.20 5.80
CA PRO A 137 -25.74 -7.52 4.38
C PRO A 137 -24.35 -7.55 3.76
N ILE A 138 -24.14 -8.45 2.80
CA ILE A 138 -22.92 -8.41 1.96
C ILE A 138 -23.03 -7.30 0.91
N ILE A 139 -21.93 -6.89 0.30
CA ILE A 139 -21.99 -6.13 -0.95
C ILE A 139 -22.00 -7.12 -2.11
N ALA A 140 -22.82 -6.88 -3.12
CA ALA A 140 -22.94 -7.72 -4.30
C ALA A 140 -23.03 -6.89 -5.59
N ILE A 141 -22.56 -7.46 -6.68
CA ILE A 141 -22.68 -6.91 -8.03
C ILE A 141 -23.19 -8.02 -8.92
N ARG A 142 -24.26 -7.75 -9.67
CA ARG A 142 -24.86 -8.72 -10.58
C ARG A 142 -24.02 -8.83 -11.85
N LYS A 143 -23.65 -10.05 -12.23
CA LYS A 143 -22.92 -10.36 -13.46
C LYS A 143 -23.44 -11.65 -14.06
N GLU A 144 -23.99 -11.58 -15.27
CA GLU A 144 -24.43 -12.76 -16.04
C GLU A 144 -25.36 -13.71 -15.24
N GLY A 145 -26.28 -13.16 -14.45
CA GLY A 145 -27.23 -13.95 -13.64
C GLY A 145 -26.64 -14.52 -12.34
N ARG A 146 -25.40 -14.17 -12.01
CA ARG A 146 -24.71 -14.44 -10.75
C ARG A 146 -24.39 -13.15 -10.00
N TYR A 147 -23.93 -13.29 -8.77
CA TYR A 147 -23.61 -12.16 -7.91
C TYR A 147 -22.22 -12.29 -7.33
N TRP A 148 -21.35 -11.37 -7.73
CA TRP A 148 -20.01 -11.28 -7.17
C TRP A 148 -20.04 -10.45 -5.90
N THR A 149 -19.52 -11.01 -4.81
CA THR A 149 -19.40 -10.29 -3.54
C THR A 149 -17.99 -9.73 -3.38
N PRO A 150 -17.74 -8.42 -3.60
CA PRO A 150 -16.44 -7.79 -3.34
C PRO A 150 -16.18 -7.55 -1.84
N ASN A 151 -17.22 -7.57 -0.99
CA ASN A 151 -17.10 -7.53 0.46
C ASN A 151 -18.18 -8.39 1.13
N GLY A 152 -17.77 -9.24 2.08
CA GLY A 152 -18.67 -10.14 2.80
C GLY A 152 -18.42 -11.64 2.56
N ASN A 153 -17.32 -12.04 1.93
CA ASN A 153 -17.08 -13.46 1.62
C ASN A 153 -17.03 -14.36 2.87
N HIS A 154 -16.45 -13.93 4.01
CA HIS A 154 -16.52 -14.73 5.24
C HIS A 154 -17.95 -14.94 5.74
N ARG A 155 -18.82 -13.93 5.59
CA ARG A 155 -20.26 -14.02 5.89
C ARG A 155 -20.97 -14.96 4.92
N LEU A 156 -20.68 -14.86 3.63
CA LEU A 156 -21.19 -15.79 2.62
C LEU A 156 -20.84 -17.24 2.98
N GLN A 157 -19.56 -17.53 3.28
CA GLN A 157 -19.13 -18.88 3.63
C GLN A 157 -19.71 -19.35 4.96
N ALA A 158 -19.84 -18.47 5.96
CA ALA A 158 -20.48 -18.79 7.23
C ALA A 158 -21.97 -19.13 7.04
N SER A 159 -22.70 -18.33 6.25
CA SER A 159 -24.09 -18.61 5.90
C SER A 159 -24.24 -19.92 5.11
N LYS A 160 -23.33 -20.21 4.18
CA LYS A 160 -23.30 -21.50 3.46
C LYS A 160 -23.05 -22.68 4.41
N LEU A 161 -22.11 -22.53 5.35
CA LEU A 161 -21.81 -23.54 6.37
C LEU A 161 -23.03 -23.85 7.27
N LEU A 162 -23.85 -22.84 7.56
CA LEU A 162 -25.09 -22.99 8.32
C LEU A 162 -26.28 -23.47 7.48
N GLY A 163 -26.10 -23.74 6.18
CA GLY A 163 -27.17 -24.21 5.31
C GLY A 163 -28.20 -23.12 4.93
N GLY A 164 -27.79 -21.85 4.94
CA GLY A 164 -28.65 -20.74 4.52
C GLY A 164 -29.18 -20.92 3.10
N LYS A 165 -30.43 -20.53 2.83
CA LYS A 165 -31.04 -20.58 1.48
C LYS A 165 -30.87 -19.28 0.71
N ALA A 166 -30.87 -18.17 1.43
CA ALA A 166 -30.74 -16.83 0.89
C ALA A 166 -29.72 -16.02 1.70
N ILE A 167 -29.23 -14.94 1.13
CA ILE A 167 -28.34 -13.99 1.80
C ILE A 167 -28.77 -12.55 1.49
N MET A 168 -28.77 -11.71 2.51
CA MET A 168 -29.05 -10.29 2.35
C MET A 168 -27.86 -9.57 1.73
N ALA A 169 -28.10 -8.74 0.72
CA ALA A 169 -27.08 -8.02 -0.01
C ALA A 169 -27.48 -6.57 -0.33
N LEU A 170 -26.49 -5.69 -0.34
CA LEU A 170 -26.51 -4.39 -1.00
C LEU A 170 -25.98 -4.59 -2.42
N VAL A 171 -26.89 -4.62 -3.38
CA VAL A 171 -26.57 -4.82 -4.80
C VAL A 171 -26.30 -3.47 -5.44
N LEU A 172 -25.08 -3.32 -5.96
CA LEU A 172 -24.65 -2.11 -6.65
C LEU A 172 -24.80 -2.29 -8.16
N PRO A 173 -25.23 -1.25 -8.89
CA PRO A 173 -25.39 -1.31 -10.33
C PRO A 173 -24.07 -1.20 -11.09
N GLU A 174 -23.10 -0.44 -10.58
CA GLU A 174 -21.84 -0.22 -11.28
C GLU A 174 -20.84 -1.37 -11.03
N GLU A 175 -20.54 -2.15 -12.07
CA GLU A 175 -19.58 -3.26 -11.99
C GLU A 175 -18.17 -2.81 -11.56
N ASP A 176 -17.75 -1.61 -11.97
CA ASP A 176 -16.41 -1.08 -11.69
C ASP A 176 -16.15 -0.84 -10.19
N VAL A 177 -17.22 -0.69 -9.39
CA VAL A 177 -17.11 -0.49 -7.93
C VAL A 177 -16.58 -1.76 -7.25
N ALA A 178 -16.71 -2.93 -7.88
CA ALA A 178 -16.14 -4.19 -7.40
C ALA A 178 -14.62 -4.10 -7.12
N TYR A 179 -13.91 -3.27 -7.90
CA TYR A 179 -12.47 -3.08 -7.78
C TYR A 179 -12.10 -2.01 -6.73
N GLN A 180 -13.03 -1.10 -6.43
CA GLN A 180 -12.81 0.05 -5.54
C GLN A 180 -13.19 -0.25 -4.10
N ILE A 181 -14.12 -1.19 -3.86
CA ILE A 181 -14.58 -1.57 -2.51
C ILE A 181 -13.44 -2.10 -1.64
N LEU A 182 -12.37 -2.65 -2.22
CA LEU A 182 -11.17 -3.06 -1.48
C LEU A 182 -10.54 -1.89 -0.73
N ALA A 183 -10.57 -0.69 -1.31
CA ALA A 183 -10.07 0.53 -0.66
C ALA A 183 -10.94 0.97 0.53
N LEU A 184 -12.16 0.45 0.68
CA LEU A 184 -13.08 0.77 1.78
C LEU A 184 -12.85 -0.12 3.01
N ASN A 185 -12.17 -1.27 2.89
CA ASN A 185 -11.86 -2.19 3.98
C ASN A 185 -10.70 -1.68 4.88
N THR A 186 -10.79 -0.44 5.33
CA THR A 186 -9.74 0.26 6.11
C THR A 186 -9.73 -0.09 7.60
N GLU A 187 -10.77 -0.76 8.12
CA GLU A 187 -10.93 -1.03 9.56
C GLU A 187 -9.95 -2.07 10.11
N LYS A 188 -9.52 -3.02 9.28
CA LYS A 188 -8.47 -3.97 9.65
C LYS A 188 -7.31 -3.75 8.71
N ALA A 189 -6.30 -3.01 9.15
CA ALA A 189 -5.05 -2.90 8.42
C ALA A 189 -4.57 -4.31 8.08
N HIS A 190 -4.74 -4.70 6.83
CA HIS A 190 -4.31 -5.99 6.31
C HIS A 190 -2.83 -6.15 6.67
N ASN A 191 -2.47 -7.34 7.19
CA ASN A 191 -1.06 -7.59 7.41
C ASN A 191 -0.34 -7.56 6.06
N LEU A 192 0.95 -7.22 6.08
CA LEU A 192 1.75 -7.00 4.86
C LEU A 192 1.56 -8.11 3.81
N LYS A 193 1.48 -9.37 4.25
CA LYS A 193 1.30 -10.53 3.38
C LYS A 193 -0.01 -10.46 2.60
N GLU A 194 -1.12 -10.20 3.29
CA GLU A 194 -2.44 -10.15 2.67
C GLU A 194 -2.53 -9.05 1.62
N ARG A 195 -2.06 -7.84 1.96
CA ARG A 195 -2.01 -6.70 1.02
C ARG A 195 -1.17 -7.02 -0.21
N SER A 196 -0.01 -7.62 0.02
CA SER A 196 0.91 -7.94 -1.06
C SER A 196 0.30 -8.99 -2.00
N LEU A 197 -0.33 -10.03 -1.46
CA LEU A 197 -1.01 -11.07 -2.23
C LEU A 197 -2.19 -10.53 -3.04
N GLU A 198 -3.00 -9.66 -2.45
CA GLU A 198 -4.13 -9.03 -3.12
C GLU A 198 -3.66 -8.17 -4.29
N VAL A 199 -2.65 -7.32 -4.07
CA VAL A 199 -2.11 -6.42 -5.08
C VAL A 199 -1.47 -7.18 -6.25
N ILE A 200 -0.71 -8.25 -6.01
CA ILE A 200 -0.13 -9.04 -7.12
C ILE A 200 -1.21 -9.81 -7.89
N ARG A 201 -2.23 -10.37 -7.22
CA ARG A 201 -3.35 -11.05 -7.88
C ARG A 201 -4.15 -10.08 -8.75
N MET A 202 -4.38 -8.87 -8.26
CA MET A 202 -5.00 -7.79 -9.04
C MET A 202 -4.16 -7.45 -10.27
N HIS A 203 -2.85 -7.29 -10.11
CA HIS A 203 -1.95 -7.02 -11.24
C HIS A 203 -2.02 -8.12 -12.30
N ARG A 204 -2.03 -9.40 -11.89
CA ARG A 204 -2.21 -10.54 -12.80
C ARG A 204 -3.58 -10.52 -13.49
N GLY A 205 -4.66 -10.26 -12.75
CA GLY A 205 -6.01 -10.19 -13.31
C GLY A 205 -6.19 -9.06 -14.33
N LEU A 206 -5.54 -7.92 -14.12
CA LEU A 206 -5.51 -6.81 -15.07
C LEU A 206 -4.62 -7.10 -16.29
N THR A 207 -3.60 -7.94 -16.14
CA THR A 207 -2.70 -8.34 -17.22
C THR A 207 -3.48 -9.17 -18.25
N GLY A 208 -3.68 -8.61 -19.44
CA GLY A 208 -4.46 -9.23 -20.52
C GLY A 208 -5.94 -8.84 -20.55
N ALA A 209 -6.51 -8.42 -19.41
CA ALA A 209 -7.88 -7.89 -19.35
C ALA A 209 -7.95 -6.41 -19.74
N ARG A 210 -6.90 -5.63 -19.47
CA ARG A 210 -6.84 -4.20 -19.81
C ARG A 210 -5.46 -3.80 -20.32
N ALA A 211 -5.42 -3.05 -21.41
CA ALA A 211 -4.18 -2.46 -21.92
C ALA A 211 -3.76 -1.25 -21.04
N GLY A 212 -2.47 -1.10 -20.81
CA GLY A 212 -1.90 0.02 -20.05
C GLY A 212 -0.55 -0.31 -19.45
N ARG A 213 0.09 0.72 -18.86
CA ARG A 213 1.33 0.59 -18.09
C ARG A 213 1.02 0.41 -16.61
N GLU A 214 1.93 -0.19 -15.84
CA GLU A 214 1.75 -0.35 -14.39
C GLU A 214 1.51 1.00 -13.67
N THR A 215 2.16 2.08 -14.13
CA THR A 215 1.94 3.44 -13.62
C THR A 215 0.51 3.95 -13.78
N ASP A 216 -0.22 3.50 -14.81
CA ASP A 216 -1.60 3.93 -15.09
C ASP A 216 -2.56 3.36 -14.02
N PHE A 217 -2.19 2.23 -13.41
CA PHE A 217 -2.93 1.52 -12.36
C PHE A 217 -2.37 1.75 -10.96
N ALA A 218 -1.40 2.66 -10.78
CA ALA A 218 -0.75 2.92 -9.50
C ALA A 218 -1.73 3.21 -8.33
N HIS A 219 -2.87 3.83 -8.64
CA HIS A 219 -3.93 4.13 -7.66
C HIS A 219 -4.63 2.86 -7.11
N LEU A 220 -4.57 1.74 -7.84
CA LEU A 220 -5.13 0.45 -7.44
C LEU A 220 -4.15 -0.37 -6.60
N PHE A 221 -2.84 -0.25 -6.86
CA PHE A 221 -1.81 -1.08 -6.22
C PHE A 221 -1.30 -0.56 -4.89
N GLU A 222 -1.71 0.64 -4.49
CA GLU A 222 -1.32 1.34 -3.25
C GLU A 222 0.17 1.68 -3.10
N GLU A 223 1.04 0.66 -3.05
CA GLU A 223 2.48 0.77 -2.86
C GLU A 223 3.21 -0.22 -3.78
N PRO A 224 4.23 0.20 -4.55
CA PRO A 224 4.91 -0.66 -5.52
C PRO A 224 5.62 -1.87 -4.88
N ALA A 225 5.98 -1.78 -3.60
CA ALA A 225 6.57 -2.90 -2.86
C ALA A 225 5.63 -4.11 -2.73
N PHE A 226 4.31 -3.88 -2.71
CA PHE A 226 3.32 -4.94 -2.57
C PHE A 226 3.31 -5.88 -3.77
N LEU A 227 3.64 -5.38 -4.97
CA LEU A 227 3.74 -6.20 -6.18
C LEU A 227 4.87 -7.24 -6.08
N THR A 228 6.08 -6.79 -5.73
CA THR A 228 7.25 -7.66 -5.60
C THR A 228 7.12 -8.60 -4.39
N LEU A 229 6.65 -8.09 -3.25
CA LEU A 229 6.40 -8.92 -2.06
C LEU A 229 5.28 -9.95 -2.31
N GLY A 230 4.26 -9.57 -3.07
CA GLY A 230 3.13 -10.43 -3.40
C GLY A 230 3.59 -11.62 -4.21
N ALA A 231 4.35 -11.37 -5.28
CA ALA A 231 4.96 -12.42 -6.09
C ALA A 231 5.85 -13.35 -5.25
N ALA A 232 6.58 -12.83 -4.26
CA ALA A 232 7.37 -13.66 -3.35
C ALA A 232 6.48 -14.52 -2.42
N TYR A 233 5.36 -13.98 -1.91
CA TYR A 233 4.42 -14.72 -1.07
C TYR A 233 3.64 -15.80 -1.83
N GLU A 234 3.32 -15.59 -3.10
CA GLU A 234 2.71 -16.61 -3.97
C GLU A 234 3.63 -17.83 -4.09
N LYS A 235 4.92 -17.60 -4.30
CA LYS A 235 5.95 -18.65 -4.38
C LYS A 235 6.23 -19.29 -3.02
N ARG A 236 6.25 -18.50 -1.93
CA ARG A 236 6.59 -18.95 -0.58
C ARG A 236 5.65 -18.35 0.47
N PRO A 237 4.55 -19.03 0.84
CA PRO A 237 3.56 -18.49 1.78
C PRO A 237 4.09 -18.16 3.18
N ARG A 238 5.17 -18.80 3.64
CA ARG A 238 5.83 -18.55 4.94
C ARG A 238 7.00 -17.57 4.86
N PHE A 239 7.17 -16.88 3.73
CA PHE A 239 8.19 -15.86 3.55
C PHE A 239 8.10 -14.76 4.62
N SER A 240 9.24 -14.30 5.12
CA SER A 240 9.31 -13.28 6.19
C SER A 240 9.34 -11.86 5.61
N GLY A 241 8.38 -11.51 4.75
CA GLY A 241 8.41 -10.26 3.98
C GLY A 241 8.49 -8.98 4.82
N GLY A 242 8.02 -9.02 6.07
CA GLY A 242 8.13 -7.88 7.01
C GLY A 242 9.57 -7.46 7.31
N ALA A 243 10.53 -8.40 7.30
CA ALA A 243 11.94 -8.09 7.51
C ALA A 243 12.52 -7.27 6.35
N TYR A 244 12.00 -7.49 5.14
CA TYR A 244 12.52 -6.93 3.90
C TYR A 244 11.78 -5.69 3.42
N HIS A 245 10.52 -5.51 3.82
CA HIS A 245 9.66 -4.40 3.41
C HIS A 245 10.33 -3.01 3.51
N PRO A 246 11.10 -2.66 4.57
CA PRO A 246 11.78 -1.37 4.64
C PRO A 246 12.77 -1.12 3.48
N PHE A 247 13.43 -2.16 2.98
CA PHE A 247 14.31 -2.03 1.82
C PHE A 247 13.50 -2.01 0.52
N VAL A 248 12.55 -2.95 0.36
CA VAL A 248 11.77 -3.10 -0.87
C VAL A 248 11.00 -1.81 -1.15
N LYS A 249 10.36 -1.25 -0.12
CA LYS A 249 9.64 0.04 -0.18
C LYS A 249 10.49 1.20 -0.68
N ARG A 250 11.79 1.22 -0.34
CA ARG A 250 12.70 2.29 -0.79
C ARG A 250 13.27 2.05 -2.18
N ALA A 251 13.39 0.79 -2.58
CA ALA A 251 14.02 0.40 -3.83
C ALA A 251 13.02 0.22 -4.98
N GLU A 252 11.73 0.14 -4.66
CA GLU A 252 10.66 -0.04 -5.62
C GLU A 252 9.98 1.27 -6.03
N ALA A 253 9.61 1.33 -7.30
CA ALA A 253 8.78 2.37 -7.90
C ALA A 253 7.79 1.71 -8.87
N PHE A 254 6.70 2.40 -9.19
CA PHE A 254 5.82 1.94 -10.28
C PHE A 254 6.55 2.02 -11.62
N LEU A 255 6.44 0.97 -12.42
CA LEU A 255 7.18 0.79 -13.65
C LEU A 255 6.42 1.42 -14.82
N PRO A 256 7.05 2.27 -15.65
CA PRO A 256 6.44 2.80 -16.87
C PRO A 256 6.45 1.75 -18.01
N LEU A 257 6.22 0.49 -17.68
CA LEU A 257 6.22 -0.66 -18.59
C LEU A 257 4.79 -1.19 -18.77
N PRO A 258 4.46 -1.79 -19.92
CA PRO A 258 3.21 -2.52 -20.11
C PRO A 258 2.98 -3.55 -18.99
N MET A 259 1.73 -3.74 -18.59
CA MET A 259 1.36 -4.68 -17.50
C MET A 259 2.04 -6.07 -17.60
N PRO A 260 2.08 -6.77 -18.75
CA PRO A 260 2.77 -8.07 -18.84
C PRO A 260 4.28 -7.99 -18.55
N GLU A 261 4.95 -6.95 -19.03
CA GLU A 261 6.39 -6.74 -18.83
C GLU A 261 6.70 -6.35 -17.39
N ALA A 262 5.88 -5.45 -16.81
CA ALA A 262 5.99 -5.08 -15.42
C ALA A 262 5.84 -6.30 -14.51
N LEU A 263 4.84 -7.16 -14.76
CA LEU A 263 4.62 -8.41 -14.03
C LEU A 263 5.87 -9.30 -14.04
N ALA A 264 6.49 -9.51 -15.21
CA ALA A 264 7.71 -10.30 -15.34
C ALA A 264 8.87 -9.72 -14.52
N VAL A 265 9.02 -8.38 -14.49
CA VAL A 265 10.00 -7.71 -13.62
C VAL A 265 9.71 -7.96 -12.15
N ARG A 266 8.44 -7.89 -11.72
CA ARG A 266 8.03 -8.18 -10.32
C ARG A 266 8.37 -9.61 -9.92
N GLU A 267 8.12 -10.57 -10.80
CA GLU A 267 8.40 -11.99 -10.56
C GLU A 267 9.89 -12.28 -10.46
N ALA A 268 10.70 -11.70 -11.34
CA ALA A 268 12.15 -11.85 -11.31
C ALA A 268 12.74 -11.23 -10.04
N ARG A 269 12.27 -10.04 -9.65
CA ARG A 269 12.68 -9.39 -8.38
C ARG A 269 12.27 -10.21 -7.16
N ALA A 270 11.11 -10.86 -7.21
CA ALA A 270 10.68 -11.78 -6.16
C ALA A 270 11.62 -12.98 -6.02
N ASP A 271 12.11 -13.56 -7.13
CA ASP A 271 13.09 -14.65 -7.07
C ASP A 271 14.41 -14.22 -6.42
N ARG A 272 14.91 -13.04 -6.80
CA ARG A 272 16.10 -12.45 -6.18
C ARG A 272 15.90 -12.21 -4.69
N LEU A 273 14.70 -11.78 -4.28
CA LEU A 273 14.36 -11.56 -2.88
C LEU A 273 14.31 -12.88 -2.10
N LEU A 274 13.80 -13.95 -2.70
CA LEU A 274 13.80 -15.28 -2.07
C LEU A 274 15.22 -15.85 -1.95
N GLU A 275 16.11 -15.62 -2.92
CA GLU A 275 17.54 -15.99 -2.80
C GLU A 275 18.22 -15.28 -1.61
N LEU A 276 17.92 -13.99 -1.43
CA LEU A 276 18.39 -13.26 -0.25
C LEU A 276 17.84 -13.87 1.04
N ASP A 277 16.57 -14.26 1.06
CA ASP A 277 15.95 -14.89 2.24
C ASP A 277 16.58 -16.23 2.59
N ASP A 278 16.94 -17.05 1.60
CA ASP A 278 17.62 -18.32 1.81
C ASP A 278 19.02 -18.10 2.39
N THR A 279 19.75 -17.11 1.88
CA THR A 279 21.07 -16.75 2.42
C THR A 279 20.96 -16.26 3.86
N VAL A 280 19.97 -15.42 4.16
CA VAL A 280 19.71 -14.93 5.53
C VAL A 280 19.27 -16.05 6.44
N ALA A 281 18.46 -17.00 5.98
CA ALA A 281 18.04 -18.16 6.76
C ALA A 281 19.26 -19.00 7.19
N GLY A 282 20.21 -19.23 6.28
CA GLY A 282 21.47 -19.91 6.63
C GLY A 282 22.28 -19.20 7.72
N VAL A 283 22.36 -17.86 7.67
CA VAL A 283 22.99 -17.06 8.74
C VAL A 283 22.24 -17.20 10.06
N VAL A 284 20.91 -17.14 10.02
CA VAL A 284 20.05 -17.29 11.21
C VAL A 284 20.25 -18.67 11.85
N ASP A 285 20.32 -19.73 11.06
CA ASP A 285 20.51 -21.08 11.59
C ASP A 285 21.92 -21.29 12.16
N ALA A 286 22.95 -20.70 11.54
CA ALA A 286 24.30 -20.69 12.12
C ALA A 286 24.37 -19.92 13.46
N LEU A 287 23.63 -18.80 13.60
CA LEU A 287 23.52 -18.08 14.87
C LEU A 287 22.77 -18.89 15.94
N LYS A 288 21.70 -19.60 15.56
CA LYS A 288 20.99 -20.51 16.47
C LYS A 288 21.88 -21.66 16.96
N ALA A 289 22.69 -22.24 16.09
CA ALA A 289 23.65 -23.28 16.45
C ALA A 289 24.68 -22.81 17.49
N ARG A 290 24.96 -21.51 17.55
CA ARG A 290 25.80 -20.85 18.58
C ARG A 290 25.03 -20.50 19.86
N GLY A 291 23.78 -20.95 20.01
CA GLY A 291 22.96 -20.71 21.20
C GLY A 291 22.29 -19.34 21.26
N LEU A 292 22.12 -18.65 20.12
CA LEU A 292 21.33 -17.43 20.00
C LEU A 292 19.92 -17.78 19.53
N GLN A 293 18.94 -17.69 20.44
CA GLN A 293 17.53 -17.91 20.09
C GLN A 293 16.74 -16.63 20.34
N SER A 294 16.11 -16.11 19.28
CA SER A 294 15.21 -14.94 19.36
C SER A 294 14.21 -14.97 18.21
N PRO A 295 12.94 -14.62 18.43
CA PRO A 295 11.95 -14.47 17.36
C PRO A 295 12.32 -13.33 16.39
N TYR A 296 13.18 -12.40 16.81
CA TYR A 296 13.62 -11.26 15.99
C TYR A 296 14.95 -11.50 15.27
N LEU A 297 15.54 -12.69 15.35
CA LEU A 297 16.88 -12.98 14.84
C LEU A 297 17.01 -12.72 13.34
N LYS A 298 15.98 -13.07 12.55
CA LYS A 298 15.96 -12.76 11.11
C LYS A 298 15.91 -11.25 10.87
N ASN A 299 15.03 -10.52 11.56
CA ASN A 299 14.93 -9.07 11.43
C ASN A 299 16.26 -8.39 11.80
N PHE A 300 16.97 -8.91 12.81
CA PHE A 300 18.30 -8.45 13.20
C PHE A 300 19.33 -8.62 12.08
N VAL A 301 19.43 -9.83 11.52
CA VAL A 301 20.35 -10.13 10.41
C VAL A 301 20.07 -9.21 9.23
N VAL A 302 18.79 -9.08 8.83
CA VAL A 302 18.38 -8.21 7.73
C VAL A 302 18.71 -6.74 8.01
N ALA A 303 18.46 -6.24 9.22
CA ALA A 303 18.79 -4.88 9.61
C ALA A 303 20.31 -4.60 9.59
N ARG A 304 21.14 -5.62 9.82
CA ARG A 304 22.60 -5.49 9.81
C ARG A 304 23.20 -5.44 8.40
N ILE A 305 22.64 -6.22 7.46
CA ILE A 305 23.05 -6.21 6.05
C ILE A 305 22.43 -5.06 5.26
N ASN A 306 21.35 -4.45 5.77
CA ASN A 306 20.69 -3.32 5.12
C ASN A 306 21.48 -2.00 5.32
N PHE A 307 22.29 -1.66 4.32
CA PHE A 307 23.08 -0.42 4.30
C PHE A 307 22.23 0.85 4.06
N LEU A 308 20.98 0.73 3.61
CA LEU A 308 20.14 1.88 3.27
C LEU A 308 19.84 2.76 4.50
N ARG A 309 19.93 2.22 5.71
CA ARG A 309 19.80 3.01 6.96
C ARG A 309 20.82 4.15 7.05
N PHE A 310 21.96 4.03 6.37
CA PHE A 310 23.02 5.05 6.32
C PHE A 310 22.98 5.91 5.06
N LYS A 311 22.30 5.45 4.01
CA LYS A 311 22.15 6.18 2.75
C LYS A 311 20.93 7.10 2.83
N LYS A 312 21.19 8.39 3.11
CA LYS A 312 20.13 9.43 3.19
C LYS A 312 19.78 10.04 1.82
N GLU A 313 20.71 10.04 0.87
CA GLU A 313 20.58 10.72 -0.42
C GLU A 313 20.92 9.80 -1.61
N GLY A 314 20.40 10.17 -2.79
CA GLY A 314 20.63 9.49 -4.07
C GLY A 314 19.63 8.36 -4.38
N PRO A 315 19.53 7.95 -5.66
CA PRO A 315 18.58 6.93 -6.09
C PRO A 315 18.87 5.58 -5.43
N VAL A 316 17.81 4.86 -5.09
CA VAL A 316 17.85 3.50 -4.57
C VAL A 316 17.23 2.59 -5.63
N GLU A 317 18.06 1.79 -6.28
CA GLU A 317 17.62 0.83 -7.29
C GLU A 317 17.58 -0.57 -6.68
N PHE A 318 16.58 -1.36 -7.08
CA PHE A 318 16.32 -2.69 -6.54
C PHE A 318 17.52 -3.65 -6.70
N GLU A 319 17.95 -3.91 -7.94
CA GLU A 319 18.99 -4.91 -8.22
C GLU A 319 20.35 -4.59 -7.58
N PRO A 320 20.90 -3.35 -7.69
CA PRO A 320 22.15 -3.01 -7.02
C PRO A 320 22.06 -3.11 -5.49
N THR A 321 20.92 -2.71 -4.92
CA THR A 321 20.69 -2.78 -3.47
C THR A 321 20.65 -4.23 -2.99
N LEU A 322 19.86 -5.07 -3.67
CA LEU A 322 19.70 -6.47 -3.34
C LEU A 322 21.03 -7.22 -3.49
N THR A 323 21.75 -7.01 -4.58
CA THR A 323 23.07 -7.62 -4.82
C THR A 323 24.07 -7.28 -3.70
N ARG A 324 24.07 -6.02 -3.25
CA ARG A 324 24.91 -5.61 -2.11
C ARG A 324 24.48 -6.27 -0.80
N MET A 325 23.18 -6.31 -0.51
CA MET A 325 22.66 -6.98 0.70
C MET A 325 22.98 -8.47 0.70
N LEU A 326 22.85 -9.15 -0.45
CA LEU A 326 23.20 -10.56 -0.63
C LEU A 326 24.70 -10.81 -0.39
N SER A 327 25.57 -9.96 -0.94
CA SER A 327 27.01 -10.00 -0.67
C SER A 327 27.32 -9.82 0.82
N SER A 328 26.64 -8.89 1.50
CA SER A 328 26.77 -8.71 2.94
C SER A 328 26.25 -9.88 3.76
N ALA A 329 25.18 -10.56 3.32
CA ALA A 329 24.67 -11.77 3.96
C ALA A 329 25.65 -12.95 3.81
N ARG A 330 26.24 -13.13 2.63
CA ARG A 330 27.26 -14.18 2.39
C ARG A 330 28.54 -13.96 3.21
N LYS A 331 28.89 -12.70 3.49
CA LYS A 331 30.06 -12.31 4.29
C LYS A 331 29.72 -12.00 5.76
N PHE A 332 28.57 -12.48 6.24
CA PHE A 332 28.10 -12.14 7.57
C PHE A 332 29.03 -12.71 8.64
N ASN A 333 29.58 -11.84 9.48
CA ASN A 333 30.49 -12.25 10.55
C ASN A 333 29.69 -12.63 11.80
N LEU A 334 29.65 -13.92 12.12
CA LEU A 334 28.92 -14.49 13.24
C LEU A 334 29.54 -14.12 14.61
N ASP A 335 30.84 -13.85 14.68
CA ASP A 335 31.56 -13.54 15.94
C ASP A 335 31.27 -12.13 16.47
N LYS A 336 30.68 -11.29 15.63
CA LYS A 336 30.29 -9.92 15.98
C LYS A 336 28.83 -9.81 16.44
N VAL A 337 28.19 -10.93 16.80
CA VAL A 337 26.80 -10.97 17.26
C VAL A 337 26.75 -11.50 18.69
N ASN A 338 26.39 -10.64 19.63
CA ASN A 338 26.25 -11.00 21.04
C ASN A 338 24.78 -10.95 21.50
N ARG A 339 24.46 -11.61 22.62
CA ARG A 339 23.09 -11.65 23.17
C ARG A 339 22.53 -10.26 23.50
N GLU A 340 23.38 -9.34 23.94
CA GLU A 340 23.00 -7.96 24.26
C GLU A 340 22.52 -7.16 23.02
N ASP A 341 23.04 -7.48 21.83
CA ASP A 341 22.66 -6.82 20.58
C ASP A 341 21.22 -7.18 20.16
N LEU A 342 20.75 -8.38 20.54
CA LEU A 342 19.39 -8.86 20.27
C LEU A 342 18.35 -8.21 21.19
N GLY A 343 18.73 -7.88 22.44
CA GLY A 343 17.86 -7.22 23.41
C GLY A 343 17.43 -5.82 22.98
N ARG A 344 18.29 -5.08 22.27
CA ARG A 344 18.00 -3.73 21.77
C ARG A 344 16.99 -3.68 20.61
N MET A 345 16.68 -4.81 19.99
CA MET A 345 15.69 -4.91 18.92
C MET A 345 14.28 -5.28 19.41
N SER A 346 14.15 -5.69 20.68
CA SER A 346 12.86 -5.75 21.35
C SER A 346 12.49 -4.33 21.77
N GLY A 347 11.70 -3.62 20.96
CA GLY A 347 11.00 -2.42 21.44
C GLY A 347 10.11 -2.75 22.63
N PRO A 348 9.68 -1.74 23.43
CA PRO A 348 8.94 -1.98 24.66
C PRO A 348 7.68 -2.80 24.38
N LEU A 349 7.45 -3.83 25.20
CA LEU A 349 6.15 -4.47 25.32
C LEU A 349 5.13 -3.35 25.61
N LEU A 350 4.15 -3.21 24.74
CA LEU A 350 2.94 -2.47 25.07
C LEU A 350 2.32 -3.15 26.30
N GLY A 351 2.33 -2.43 27.43
CA GLY A 351 1.45 -2.67 28.57
C GLY A 351 2.06 -3.46 29.73
N SER A 352 2.63 -2.75 30.69
CA SER A 352 2.24 -2.93 32.09
C SER A 352 1.74 -1.57 32.57
N GLU A 353 0.44 -1.33 32.40
CA GLU A 353 -0.25 -0.36 33.26
C GLU A 353 -0.22 -0.98 34.66
N GLU A 354 0.65 -0.43 35.51
CA GLU A 354 0.55 -0.63 36.95
C GLU A 354 -0.78 -0.04 37.39
N THR A 355 -1.65 -0.91 37.88
CA THR A 355 -2.80 -0.55 38.70
C THR A 355 -2.31 0.09 39.98
N GLU A 356 -2.65 1.35 40.18
CA GLU A 356 -2.94 1.93 41.50
C GLU A 356 -4.33 2.55 41.48
#